data_AF-W4K2F3-F1
#
_entry.id   AF-W4K2F3-F1
#
_cell.length_a   1.000
_cell.length_b   1.000
_cell.length_c   1.000
_cell.angle_alpha   90.00
_cell.angle_beta   90.00
_cell.angle_gamma   90.00
#
_symmetry.space_group_name_H-M   'P 1'
#
loop_
_entity.id
_entity.type
_entity.pdbx_description
1 polymer ?
#
loop_
_entity_poly.entity_id
_entity_poly.type
_entity_poly.pdbx_seq_one_letter_code
_entity_poly.pdbx_strand_id
1 'polypeptide(L)'
;MVAFREPITESAPHIYLSALPFTPLGSLMTQIFRPFFSNMIDVGGIARGHSQYPILFIDKHKSSVNFVAFSPDGKRIVSGSHDKTIRVWDIETGEAVSPPFEGRTDTVTSVTFSPDGKRIVSSSHDATILLWDTDTGEAVSPPFKGHTDGVTSVAFSPDGKRIVSGPQDATIQVWNVRVDERAYKAKSMGST
;
A
#
# COMPACT_ATOMS: atom_id res chain seq x y z
N MET A 1 -15.72 -1.68 -9.09
CA MET A 1 -17.12 -1.59 -8.66
C MET A 1 -17.66 -0.24 -9.11
N VAL A 2 -18.51 -0.29 -10.12
CA VAL A 2 -19.14 0.84 -10.82
C VAL A 2 -20.30 1.35 -9.94
N ALA A 3 -20.02 1.80 -8.72
CA ALA A 3 -21.12 2.11 -7.79
C ALA A 3 -21.78 3.46 -8.05
N PHE A 4 -21.11 4.35 -8.79
CA PHE A 4 -21.63 5.69 -9.06
C PHE A 4 -21.67 6.06 -10.54
N ARG A 5 -20.99 5.37 -11.46
CA ARG A 5 -20.97 5.83 -12.86
C ARG A 5 -22.34 5.69 -13.54
N GLU A 6 -22.97 4.52 -13.42
CA GLU A 6 -24.23 4.20 -14.09
C GLU A 6 -25.44 5.01 -13.57
N PRO A 7 -25.66 5.14 -12.24
CA PRO A 7 -26.75 5.97 -11.73
C PRO A 7 -26.61 7.45 -12.13
N ILE A 8 -25.37 7.92 -12.31
CA ILE A 8 -25.04 9.31 -12.66
C ILE A 8 -25.28 9.63 -14.12
N THR A 9 -24.97 8.70 -15.02
CA THR A 9 -25.22 8.87 -16.45
C THR A 9 -26.71 8.81 -16.81
N GLU A 10 -27.54 8.21 -15.95
CA GLU A 10 -28.97 8.02 -16.20
C GLU A 10 -29.89 8.93 -15.37
N SER A 11 -29.36 9.64 -14.37
CA SER A 11 -30.15 10.53 -13.50
C SER A 11 -30.15 11.98 -13.96
N ALA A 12 -31.24 12.69 -13.66
CA ALA A 12 -31.46 14.05 -14.11
C ALA A 12 -30.32 15.02 -13.66
N PRO A 13 -29.77 15.86 -14.56
CA PRO A 13 -28.56 16.67 -14.31
C PRO A 13 -28.60 17.57 -13.06
N HIS A 14 -29.79 17.93 -12.58
CA HIS A 14 -29.97 18.84 -11.45
C HIS A 14 -29.54 18.25 -10.10
N ILE A 15 -29.43 16.92 -9.96
CA ILE A 15 -28.99 16.26 -8.72
C ILE A 15 -27.46 16.34 -8.55
N TYR A 16 -26.68 16.41 -9.63
CA TYR A 16 -25.22 16.51 -9.56
C TYR A 16 -24.72 17.94 -9.38
N LEU A 17 -25.44 18.90 -9.97
CA LEU A 17 -25.15 20.32 -9.83
C LEU A 17 -25.19 20.80 -8.37
N SER A 18 -26.03 20.17 -7.52
CA SER A 18 -26.11 20.50 -6.09
C SER A 18 -25.04 19.82 -5.24
N ALA A 19 -24.44 18.71 -5.69
CA ALA A 19 -23.45 17.96 -4.90
C ALA A 19 -22.00 18.34 -5.22
N LEU A 20 -21.70 18.74 -6.46
CA LEU A 20 -20.34 19.11 -6.91
C LEU A 20 -19.70 20.28 -6.13
N PRO A 21 -20.44 21.32 -5.65
CA PRO A 21 -19.86 22.34 -4.78
C PRO A 21 -19.34 21.79 -3.44
N PHE A 22 -19.78 20.59 -3.05
CA PHE A 22 -19.42 19.90 -1.82
C PHE A 22 -18.45 18.74 -2.05
N THR A 23 -18.08 18.43 -3.31
CA THR A 23 -17.07 17.40 -3.59
C THR A 23 -15.66 17.96 -3.34
N PRO A 24 -14.75 17.20 -2.70
CA PRO A 24 -13.40 17.68 -2.41
C PRO A 24 -12.68 18.16 -3.67
N LEU A 25 -11.99 19.29 -3.59
CA LEU A 25 -11.29 19.91 -4.73
C LEU A 25 -10.22 19.01 -5.37
N GLY A 26 -9.63 18.11 -4.58
CA GLY A 26 -8.65 17.13 -5.05
C GLY A 26 -9.25 15.80 -5.56
N SER A 27 -10.57 15.62 -5.48
CA SER A 27 -11.20 14.38 -5.94
C SER A 27 -11.29 14.32 -7.47
N LEU A 28 -11.23 13.10 -8.01
CA LEU A 28 -11.40 12.84 -9.44
C LEU A 28 -12.73 13.41 -9.99
N MET A 29 -13.78 13.42 -9.16
CA MET A 29 -15.08 14.01 -9.51
C MET A 29 -14.99 15.51 -9.77
N THR A 30 -14.27 16.24 -8.90
CA THR A 30 -14.06 17.67 -9.09
C THR A 30 -13.17 17.95 -10.31
N GLN A 31 -12.14 17.14 -10.55
CA GLN A 31 -11.28 17.31 -11.74
C GLN A 31 -12.04 17.08 -13.05
N ILE A 32 -12.90 16.05 -13.11
CA ILE A 32 -13.65 15.71 -14.32
C ILE A 32 -14.76 16.71 -14.60
N PHE A 33 -15.57 17.10 -13.61
CA PHE A 33 -16.81 17.83 -13.88
C PHE A 33 -16.68 19.35 -13.79
N ARG A 34 -15.72 19.89 -13.04
CA ARG A 34 -15.54 21.35 -12.87
C ARG A 34 -15.27 22.11 -14.18
N PRO A 35 -14.53 21.58 -15.17
CA PRO A 35 -14.36 22.25 -16.47
C PRO A 35 -15.67 22.44 -17.25
N PHE A 36 -16.66 21.59 -17.01
CA PHE A 36 -17.97 21.65 -17.69
C PHE A 36 -18.94 22.64 -17.04
N PHE A 37 -18.63 23.13 -15.83
CA PHE A 37 -19.50 24.02 -15.04
C PHE A 37 -18.71 25.20 -14.48
N SER A 38 -18.57 26.26 -15.27
CA SER A 38 -17.75 27.44 -14.94
C SER A 38 -18.37 28.39 -13.90
N ASN A 39 -19.67 28.27 -13.59
CA ASN A 39 -20.40 29.17 -12.69
C ASN A 39 -20.92 28.45 -11.43
N MET A 40 -20.08 27.65 -10.80
CA MET A 40 -20.42 26.98 -9.55
C MET A 40 -20.26 27.91 -8.34
N ILE A 41 -21.15 27.79 -7.36
CA ILE A 41 -21.02 28.47 -6.07
C ILE A 41 -19.77 27.92 -5.36
N ASP A 42 -18.80 28.79 -5.08
CA ASP A 42 -17.66 28.45 -4.25
C ASP A 42 -18.08 28.59 -2.77
N VAL A 43 -18.35 27.46 -2.11
CA VAL A 43 -18.69 27.44 -0.68
C VAL A 43 -17.38 27.49 0.13
N GLY A 44 -16.60 28.56 -0.06
CA GLY A 44 -15.25 28.75 0.50
C GLY A 44 -15.19 28.99 2.02
N GLY A 45 -16.28 28.84 2.75
CA GLY A 45 -16.38 29.18 4.18
C GLY A 45 -16.42 28.00 5.15
N ILE A 46 -16.72 26.78 4.68
CA ILE A 46 -17.01 25.62 5.57
C ILE A 46 -15.88 24.56 5.50
N ALA A 47 -14.87 24.77 4.65
CA ALA A 47 -13.75 23.84 4.47
C ALA A 47 -12.70 23.85 5.62
N ARG A 48 -13.03 24.41 6.79
CA ARG A 48 -12.21 24.30 8.02
C ARG A 48 -12.82 23.26 8.95
N GLY A 49 -12.91 22.00 8.53
CA GLY A 49 -13.47 20.98 9.41
C GLY A 49 -13.73 19.57 8.86
N HIS A 50 -13.15 19.16 7.73
CA HIS A 50 -13.39 17.82 7.17
C HIS A 50 -12.27 16.83 7.52
N SER A 51 -11.84 16.80 8.79
CA SER A 51 -10.75 15.93 9.27
C SER A 51 -11.15 14.48 9.56
N GLN A 52 -12.43 14.10 9.36
CA GLN A 52 -12.97 12.81 9.79
C GLN A 52 -13.50 11.91 8.66
N TYR A 53 -13.41 12.34 7.40
CA TYR A 53 -13.83 11.52 6.25
C TYR A 53 -12.63 10.94 5.50
N PRO A 54 -12.67 9.66 5.08
CA PRO A 54 -11.61 9.08 4.28
C PRO A 54 -11.53 9.78 2.92
N ILE A 55 -10.33 10.24 2.56
CA ILE A 55 -10.07 10.92 1.27
C ILE A 55 -9.80 9.94 0.12
N LEU A 56 -9.49 8.68 0.43
CA LEU A 56 -9.16 7.63 -0.52
C LEU A 56 -9.76 6.30 -0.05
N PHE A 57 -10.39 5.55 -0.96
CA PHE A 57 -10.98 4.24 -0.71
C PHE A 57 -10.43 3.22 -1.71
N ILE A 58 -9.79 2.16 -1.21
CA ILE A 58 -9.16 1.11 -2.02
C ILE A 58 -9.72 -0.25 -1.60
N ASP A 59 -10.54 -0.85 -2.47
CA ASP A 59 -11.17 -2.16 -2.24
C ASP A 59 -10.71 -3.17 -3.30
N LYS A 60 -9.53 -3.73 -3.07
CA LYS A 60 -8.83 -4.60 -4.03
C LYS A 60 -8.21 -5.84 -3.40
N HIS A 61 -8.03 -5.86 -2.08
CA HIS A 61 -7.66 -7.07 -1.36
C HIS A 61 -8.84 -8.03 -1.31
N LYS A 62 -8.57 -9.33 -1.31
CA LYS A 62 -9.61 -10.38 -1.26
C LYS A 62 -10.00 -10.77 0.17
N SER A 63 -9.32 -10.19 1.17
CA SER A 63 -9.52 -10.46 2.58
C SER A 63 -9.07 -9.26 3.43
N SER A 64 -9.19 -9.37 4.76
CA SER A 64 -8.86 -8.31 5.71
C SER A 64 -7.45 -7.76 5.49
N VAL A 65 -7.31 -6.43 5.57
CA VAL A 65 -6.03 -5.74 5.56
C VAL A 65 -5.60 -5.54 7.01
N ASN A 66 -4.44 -6.10 7.37
CA ASN A 66 -3.94 -6.04 8.75
C ASN A 66 -3.04 -4.84 8.99
N PHE A 67 -2.25 -4.46 7.99
CA PHE A 67 -1.25 -3.42 8.12
C PHE A 67 -1.20 -2.55 6.88
N VAL A 68 -0.94 -1.26 7.13
CA VAL A 68 -0.68 -0.24 6.12
C VAL A 68 0.49 0.64 6.58
N ALA A 69 1.28 1.13 5.63
CA ALA A 69 2.35 2.08 5.90
C ALA A 69 2.54 3.05 4.72
N PHE A 70 2.90 4.30 5.02
CA PHE A 70 3.32 5.26 3.99
C PHE A 70 4.76 4.99 3.55
N SER A 71 5.05 5.26 2.28
CA SER A 71 6.42 5.43 1.82
C SER A 71 7.06 6.65 2.47
N PRO A 72 8.41 6.72 2.58
CA PRO A 72 9.10 7.85 3.19
C PRO A 72 8.82 9.20 2.52
N ASP A 73 8.53 9.20 1.22
CA ASP A 73 8.17 10.39 0.44
C ASP A 73 6.66 10.75 0.53
N GLY A 74 5.86 9.91 1.19
CA GLY A 74 4.41 10.07 1.37
C GLY A 74 3.57 9.84 0.12
N LYS A 75 4.18 9.44 -1.01
CA LYS A 75 3.47 9.30 -2.29
C LYS A 75 2.83 7.94 -2.49
N ARG A 76 3.28 6.93 -1.75
CA ARG A 76 2.79 5.56 -1.86
C ARG A 76 2.32 5.03 -0.51
N ILE A 77 1.38 4.09 -0.54
CA ILE A 77 0.99 3.27 0.61
C ILE A 77 1.33 1.82 0.28
N VAL A 78 1.87 1.09 1.25
CA VAL A 78 1.95 -0.37 1.19
C VAL A 78 0.90 -0.97 2.12
N SER A 79 0.24 -2.04 1.69
CA SER A 79 -0.73 -2.79 2.50
C SER A 79 -0.42 -4.29 2.50
N GLY A 80 -0.65 -4.93 3.64
CA GLY A 80 -0.52 -6.39 3.83
C GLY A 80 -1.84 -7.00 4.29
N SER A 81 -2.22 -8.14 3.71
CA SER A 81 -3.53 -8.75 3.92
C SER A 81 -3.50 -10.24 4.28
N HIS A 82 -4.61 -10.71 4.85
CA HIS A 82 -4.96 -12.13 5.02
C HIS A 82 -5.08 -12.88 3.68
N ASP A 83 -5.22 -12.18 2.55
CA ASP A 83 -5.16 -12.79 1.22
C ASP A 83 -3.74 -13.21 0.81
N LYS A 84 -2.77 -13.07 1.72
CA LYS A 84 -1.34 -13.41 1.56
C LYS A 84 -0.62 -12.51 0.57
N THR A 85 -1.23 -11.41 0.12
CA THR A 85 -0.61 -10.47 -0.80
C THR A 85 -0.16 -9.20 -0.10
N ILE A 86 0.86 -8.58 -0.66
CA ILE A 86 1.27 -7.21 -0.36
C ILE A 86 0.99 -6.38 -1.60
N ARG A 87 0.51 -5.15 -1.41
CA ARG A 87 0.19 -4.25 -2.52
C ARG A 87 0.73 -2.86 -2.24
N VAL A 88 1.15 -2.18 -3.30
CA VAL A 88 1.61 -0.79 -3.26
C VAL A 88 0.62 0.07 -4.05
N TRP A 89 0.22 1.17 -3.46
CA TRP A 89 -0.79 2.09 -3.98
C TRP A 89 -0.18 3.47 -4.17
N ASP A 90 -0.55 4.14 -5.24
CA ASP A 90 -0.28 5.56 -5.41
C ASP A 90 -1.36 6.38 -4.69
N ILE A 91 -0.93 7.35 -3.87
CA ILE A 91 -1.84 8.11 -3.00
C ILE A 91 -2.76 9.05 -3.79
N GLU A 92 -2.29 9.57 -4.92
CA GLU A 92 -3.00 10.59 -5.70
C GLU A 92 -4.08 9.94 -6.57
N THR A 93 -3.76 8.80 -7.17
CA THR A 93 -4.64 8.08 -8.09
C THR A 93 -5.48 7.01 -7.39
N GLY A 94 -5.00 6.46 -6.27
CA GLY A 94 -5.61 5.30 -5.62
C GLY A 94 -5.40 3.98 -6.37
N GLU A 95 -4.56 3.98 -7.40
CA GLU A 95 -4.28 2.80 -8.23
C GLU A 95 -3.11 1.99 -7.67
N ALA A 96 -3.08 0.70 -8.01
CA ALA A 96 -1.94 -0.15 -7.66
C ALA A 96 -0.74 0.22 -8.54
N VAL A 97 0.41 0.48 -7.92
CA VAL A 97 1.66 0.85 -8.62
C VAL A 97 2.27 -0.35 -9.34
N SER A 98 1.97 -1.56 -8.86
CA SER A 98 2.50 -2.82 -9.34
C SER A 98 1.48 -3.94 -9.20
N PRO A 99 1.70 -5.11 -9.83
CA PRO A 99 1.03 -6.35 -9.45
C PRO A 99 1.20 -6.65 -7.95
N PRO A 100 0.30 -7.44 -7.33
CA PRO A 100 0.47 -7.87 -5.95
C PRO A 100 1.77 -8.63 -5.78
N PHE A 101 2.46 -8.44 -4.65
CA PHE A 101 3.67 -9.18 -4.36
C PHE A 101 3.24 -10.56 -3.85
N GLU A 102 3.51 -11.58 -4.66
CA GLU A 102 3.14 -12.98 -4.40
C GLU A 102 4.34 -13.79 -3.90
N GLY A 103 4.08 -14.95 -3.30
CA GLY A 103 5.12 -15.84 -2.75
C GLY A 103 5.08 -16.03 -1.24
N ARG A 104 4.16 -15.35 -0.54
CA ARG A 104 3.85 -15.64 0.86
C ARG A 104 3.02 -16.91 0.99
N THR A 105 3.36 -17.73 1.97
CA THR A 105 2.64 -18.98 2.25
C THR A 105 1.47 -18.79 3.22
N ASP A 106 1.49 -17.71 4.00
CA ASP A 106 0.47 -17.38 4.98
C ASP A 106 0.20 -15.87 5.07
N THR A 107 -0.73 -15.49 5.94
CA THR A 107 -1.24 -14.14 6.19
C THR A 107 -0.11 -13.17 6.50
N VAL A 108 -0.13 -12.02 5.83
CA VAL A 108 0.79 -10.92 6.13
C VAL A 108 0.39 -10.26 7.44
N THR A 109 1.31 -10.25 8.38
CA THR A 109 1.07 -9.75 9.75
C THR A 109 1.61 -8.35 9.98
N SER A 110 2.62 -7.93 9.21
CA SER A 110 3.16 -6.58 9.24
C SER A 110 3.89 -6.29 7.93
N VAL A 111 3.90 -5.02 7.52
CA VAL A 111 4.56 -4.55 6.30
C VAL A 111 5.02 -3.10 6.48
N THR A 112 6.22 -2.77 5.99
CA THR A 112 6.74 -1.41 6.01
C THR A 112 7.79 -1.15 4.93
N PHE A 113 7.96 0.12 4.56
CA PHE A 113 9.01 0.56 3.64
C PHE A 113 10.36 0.69 4.35
N SER A 114 11.43 0.50 3.58
CA SER A 114 12.77 0.97 3.97
C SER A 114 12.81 2.50 4.00
N PRO A 115 13.73 3.10 4.77
CA PRO A 115 13.87 4.56 4.85
C PRO A 115 14.17 5.25 3.51
N ASP A 116 14.76 4.54 2.55
CA ASP A 116 15.00 5.03 1.18
C ASP A 116 13.82 4.77 0.22
N GLY A 117 12.77 4.08 0.68
CA GLY A 117 11.57 3.76 -0.10
C GLY A 117 11.77 2.70 -1.19
N LYS A 118 12.98 2.15 -1.33
CA LYS A 118 13.30 1.20 -2.42
C LYS A 118 12.92 -0.23 -2.09
N ARG A 119 12.74 -0.55 -0.81
CA ARG A 119 12.43 -1.90 -0.35
C ARG A 119 11.20 -1.90 0.54
N ILE A 120 10.55 -3.05 0.56
CA ILE A 120 9.49 -3.35 1.52
C ILE A 120 9.93 -4.57 2.31
N VAL A 121 9.78 -4.52 3.63
CA VAL A 121 9.87 -5.71 4.49
C VAL A 121 8.48 -6.11 4.90
N SER A 122 8.22 -7.42 4.93
CA SER A 122 7.01 -7.96 5.51
C SER A 122 7.30 -9.11 6.45
N SER A 123 6.33 -9.40 7.32
CA SER A 123 6.29 -10.61 8.15
C SER A 123 5.00 -11.39 7.91
N SER A 124 4.97 -12.65 8.36
CA SER A 124 3.83 -13.54 8.21
C SER A 124 3.66 -14.47 9.40
N HIS A 125 2.47 -15.05 9.50
CA HIS A 125 2.17 -16.15 10.43
C HIS A 125 2.99 -17.43 10.14
N ASP A 126 3.57 -17.57 8.94
CA ASP A 126 4.48 -18.68 8.59
C ASP A 126 5.89 -18.58 9.22
N ALA A 127 6.06 -17.71 10.23
CA ALA A 127 7.31 -17.43 10.94
C ALA A 127 8.46 -16.89 10.04
N THR A 128 8.16 -16.43 8.82
CA THR A 128 9.17 -15.88 7.91
C THR A 128 9.06 -14.37 7.71
N ILE A 129 10.20 -13.76 7.37
CA ILE A 129 10.29 -12.36 6.96
C ILE A 129 10.81 -12.34 5.51
N LEU A 130 10.22 -11.50 4.68
CA LEU A 130 10.61 -11.34 3.28
C LEU A 130 10.92 -9.88 2.99
N LEU A 131 11.90 -9.69 2.11
CA LEU A 131 12.34 -8.40 1.63
C LEU A 131 12.04 -8.33 0.13
N TRP A 132 11.40 -7.24 -0.28
CA TRP A 132 10.89 -7.03 -1.63
C TRP A 132 11.53 -5.79 -2.23
N ASP A 133 11.76 -5.83 -3.54
CA ASP A 133 12.01 -4.63 -4.33
C ASP A 133 10.68 -3.91 -4.55
N THR A 134 10.65 -2.60 -4.29
CA THR A 134 9.39 -1.84 -4.37
C THR A 134 8.91 -1.65 -5.80
N ASP A 135 9.83 -1.55 -6.76
CA ASP A 135 9.50 -1.23 -8.14
C ASP A 135 9.20 -2.50 -8.95
N THR A 136 9.91 -3.61 -8.69
CA THR A 136 9.65 -4.88 -9.39
C THR A 136 8.63 -5.77 -8.67
N GLY A 137 8.46 -5.61 -7.35
CA GLY A 137 7.65 -6.50 -6.52
C GLY A 137 8.26 -7.89 -6.31
N GLU A 138 9.52 -8.10 -6.72
CA GLU A 138 10.22 -9.36 -6.54
C GLU A 138 10.89 -9.46 -5.18
N ALA A 139 10.99 -10.68 -4.65
CA ALA A 139 11.76 -10.94 -3.44
C ALA A 139 13.27 -10.77 -3.72
N VAL A 140 13.94 -9.88 -2.98
CA VAL A 140 15.37 -9.56 -3.19
C VAL A 140 16.32 -10.44 -2.38
N SER A 141 15.78 -11.28 -1.50
CA SER A 141 16.55 -12.24 -0.72
C SER A 141 15.72 -13.49 -0.41
N PRO A 142 16.38 -14.60 -0.05
CA PRO A 142 15.68 -15.70 0.61
C PRO A 142 14.94 -15.22 1.87
N PRO A 143 13.85 -15.90 2.28
CA PRO A 143 13.17 -15.59 3.52
C PRO A 143 14.11 -15.69 4.72
N PHE A 144 14.04 -14.72 5.62
CA PHE A 144 14.70 -14.83 6.92
C PHE A 144 13.90 -15.81 7.77
N LYS A 145 14.58 -16.88 8.21
CA LYS A 145 14.04 -17.96 9.03
C LYS A 145 14.83 -18.04 10.33
N GLY A 146 14.15 -18.33 11.42
CA GLY A 146 14.76 -18.40 12.75
C GLY A 146 13.77 -18.21 13.90
N HIS A 147 12.59 -17.66 13.60
CA HIS A 147 11.48 -17.63 14.54
C HIS A 147 10.77 -18.97 14.61
N THR A 148 10.26 -19.30 15.79
CA THR A 148 9.51 -20.55 16.02
C THR A 148 8.00 -20.37 15.93
N ASP A 149 7.55 -19.12 15.97
CA ASP A 149 6.15 -18.72 15.87
C ASP A 149 5.98 -17.57 14.86
N GLY A 150 4.72 -17.28 14.52
CA GLY A 150 4.33 -16.19 13.63
C GLY A 150 4.95 -14.87 14.05
N VAL A 151 5.56 -14.18 13.09
CA VAL A 151 6.17 -12.88 13.32
C VAL A 151 5.08 -11.84 13.27
N THR A 152 4.87 -11.04 14.33
CA THR A 152 3.75 -10.09 14.40
C THR A 152 4.15 -8.66 14.09
N SER A 153 5.44 -8.34 14.19
CA SER A 153 5.96 -7.01 13.88
C SER A 153 7.33 -7.06 13.21
N VAL A 154 7.54 -6.17 12.24
CA VAL A 154 8.83 -5.91 11.60
C VAL A 154 9.07 -4.42 11.47
N ALA A 155 10.33 -4.00 11.56
CA ALA A 155 10.74 -2.62 11.27
C ALA A 155 12.15 -2.56 10.69
N PHE A 156 12.41 -1.57 9.85
CA PHE A 156 13.76 -1.22 9.42
C PHE A 156 14.48 -0.36 10.46
N SER A 157 15.79 -0.50 10.55
CA SER A 157 16.62 0.54 11.16
C SER A 157 16.59 1.82 10.32
N PRO A 158 16.81 3.01 10.92
CA PRO A 158 16.81 4.28 10.19
C PRO A 158 17.84 4.38 9.06
N ASP A 159 18.93 3.60 9.14
CA ASP A 159 19.95 3.52 8.09
C ASP A 159 19.61 2.49 6.98
N GLY A 160 18.48 1.77 7.11
CA GLY A 160 18.01 0.75 6.17
C GLY A 160 18.83 -0.55 6.14
N LYS A 161 19.86 -0.68 6.98
CA LYS A 161 20.80 -1.81 6.94
C LYS A 161 20.38 -3.00 7.79
N ARG A 162 19.39 -2.81 8.67
CA ARG A 162 18.91 -3.85 9.57
C ARG A 162 17.40 -3.93 9.58
N ILE A 163 16.91 -5.12 9.89
CA ILE A 163 15.52 -5.38 10.20
C ILE A 163 15.46 -5.88 11.63
N VAL A 164 14.49 -5.42 12.41
CA VAL A 164 14.12 -6.03 13.69
C VAL A 164 12.78 -6.73 13.54
N SER A 165 12.60 -7.85 14.23
CA SER A 165 11.33 -8.57 14.25
C SER A 165 10.97 -9.11 15.63
N GLY A 166 9.67 -9.05 15.92
CA GLY A 166 9.03 -9.54 17.13
C GLY A 166 7.95 -10.58 16.81
N PRO A 167 8.22 -11.88 17.03
CA PRO A 167 7.23 -12.96 17.05
C PRO A 167 6.41 -13.05 18.33
N GLN A 168 5.41 -13.93 18.31
CA GLN A 168 4.61 -14.29 19.49
C GLN A 168 5.42 -15.04 20.56
N ASP A 169 6.55 -15.67 20.20
CA ASP A 169 7.42 -16.44 21.11
C ASP A 169 8.27 -15.59 22.08
N ALA A 170 7.98 -14.29 22.18
CA ALA A 170 8.66 -13.31 23.03
C ALA A 170 10.17 -13.15 22.76
N THR A 171 10.68 -13.65 21.63
CA THR A 171 12.04 -13.35 21.17
C THR A 171 12.07 -12.08 20.32
N ILE A 172 13.20 -11.37 20.29
CA ILE A 172 13.44 -10.28 19.33
C ILE A 172 14.67 -10.63 18.53
N GLN A 173 14.57 -10.60 17.21
CA GLN A 173 15.69 -10.91 16.32
C GLN A 173 16.05 -9.70 15.46
N VAL A 174 17.36 -9.48 15.26
CA VAL A 174 17.90 -8.42 14.41
C VAL A 174 18.65 -9.05 13.24
N TRP A 175 18.30 -8.64 12.04
CA TRP A 175 18.79 -9.19 10.78
C TRP A 175 19.60 -8.13 10.05
N ASN A 176 20.73 -8.52 9.47
CA ASN A 176 21.46 -7.64 8.55
C ASN A 176 20.85 -7.77 7.15
N VAL A 177 20.50 -6.63 6.56
CA VAL A 177 20.09 -6.54 5.17
C VAL A 177 21.35 -6.48 4.32
N ARG A 178 21.80 -7.63 3.84
CA ARG A 178 22.88 -7.67 2.85
C ARG A 178 22.30 -7.46 1.47
N VAL A 179 22.71 -6.38 0.82
CA VAL A 179 22.48 -6.19 -0.62
C VAL A 179 23.60 -6.93 -1.34
N ASP A 180 23.42 -8.23 -1.57
CA ASP A 180 24.33 -8.94 -2.47
C ASP A 180 23.97 -8.58 -3.91
N GLU A 181 24.51 -7.46 -4.41
CA GLU A 181 24.34 -6.98 -5.81
C GLU A 181 24.75 -8.02 -6.86
N ARG A 182 25.47 -9.08 -6.47
CA ARG A 182 25.97 -10.14 -7.36
C ARG A 182 25.17 -11.44 -7.34
N ALA A 183 24.30 -11.69 -6.36
CA ALA A 183 23.83 -13.05 -6.09
C ALA A 183 22.52 -13.47 -6.78
N TYR A 184 21.62 -12.54 -7.14
CA TYR A 184 20.32 -12.94 -7.69
C TYR A 184 20.32 -13.14 -9.22
N LYS A 185 21.14 -12.39 -9.99
CA LYS A 185 21.28 -12.57 -11.45
C LYS A 185 21.83 -13.94 -11.88
N ALA A 186 22.46 -14.69 -10.97
CA ALA A 186 22.95 -16.03 -11.27
C ALA A 186 21.85 -17.11 -11.24
N LYS A 187 20.66 -16.84 -10.65
CA LYS A 187 19.57 -17.83 -10.57
C LYS A 187 18.58 -17.79 -11.73
N SER A 188 18.55 -16.73 -12.55
CA SER A 188 17.67 -16.66 -13.73
C SER A 188 18.34 -17.06 -15.05
N MET A 189 19.66 -17.28 -15.07
CA MET A 189 20.40 -17.78 -16.25
C MET A 189 20.59 -19.31 -16.28
N GLY A 190 19.92 -20.05 -15.40
CA GLY A 190 20.07 -21.49 -15.24
C GLY A 190 18.82 -22.30 -15.56
N SER A 191 18.22 -22.10 -16.73
CA SER A 191 17.37 -23.12 -17.37
C SER A 191 17.41 -22.93 -18.89
N THR A 192 18.45 -23.50 -19.51
CA THR A 192 18.47 -23.82 -20.95
C THR A 192 18.05 -25.28 -21.10
#